data_AF-A0A559J3Q6-F1
#
_entry.id   AF-A0A559J3Q6-F1
#
_cell.length_a   1.000
_cell.length_b   1.000
_cell.length_c   1.000
_cell.angle_alpha   90.00
_cell.angle_beta   90.00
_cell.angle_gamma   90.00
#
_symmetry.space_group_name_H-M   'P 1'
#
loop_
_entity.id
_entity.type
_entity.pdbx_description
1 polymer ?
#
loop_
_entity_poly.entity_id
_entity_poly.type
_entity_poly.pdbx_seq_one_letter_code
_entity_poly.pdbx_strand_id
1 'polypeptide(L)'
;MYTLDFPSATSEISRILLLHQFVVTFGLVGVIGYVVNIWKADQTAKMLGWPGGPFQVKYGFSQVGLGIMGIMAIWFQGNFWVGVLVTMYIYGLSGLWSHSYVMIKNRKADADSVCNIIMDIVYQTFITVLSILAGGIWVFVN
;
A
#
# COMPACT_ATOMS: atom_id res chain seq x y z
N MET A 1 17.91 -24.04 10.84
CA MET A 1 17.04 -22.87 10.62
C MET A 1 15.65 -23.43 10.32
N TYR A 2 14.70 -23.29 11.24
CA TYR A 2 13.36 -23.87 11.06
C TYR A 2 12.58 -22.97 10.11
N THR A 3 12.35 -23.41 8.88
CA THR A 3 11.30 -22.83 8.04
C THR A 3 9.97 -23.25 8.65
N LEU A 4 9.05 -22.30 8.85
CA LEU A 4 7.67 -22.64 9.15
C LEU A 4 7.10 -23.29 7.89
N ASP A 5 7.12 -24.63 7.82
CA ASP A 5 6.60 -25.38 6.69
C ASP A 5 5.07 -25.41 6.75
N PHE A 6 4.44 -24.38 6.18
CA PHE A 6 3.00 -24.37 5.96
C PHE A 6 2.62 -25.43 4.92
N PRO A 7 1.37 -25.96 4.97
CA PRO A 7 0.87 -26.82 3.91
C PRO A 7 1.07 -26.16 2.53
N SER A 8 1.57 -26.91 1.55
CA SER A 8 1.93 -26.38 0.23
C SER A 8 0.80 -25.58 -0.43
N ALA A 9 -0.44 -26.02 -0.26
CA ALA A 9 -1.62 -25.31 -0.75
C ALA A 9 -1.81 -23.94 -0.09
N THR A 10 -1.62 -23.81 1.23
CA THR A 10 -1.77 -22.55 1.96
C THR A 10 -0.69 -21.55 1.55
N SER A 11 0.56 -22.01 1.42
CA SER A 11 1.67 -21.19 0.94
C SER A 11 1.41 -20.68 -0.48
N GLU A 12 1.01 -21.56 -1.39
CA GLU A 12 0.75 -21.19 -2.79
C GLU A 12 -0.43 -20.21 -2.92
N ILE A 13 -1.55 -20.46 -2.22
CA ILE A 13 -2.70 -19.53 -2.19
C ILE A 13 -2.27 -18.17 -1.64
N SER A 14 -1.53 -18.16 -0.53
CA SER A 14 -1.09 -16.90 0.09
C SER A 14 -0.17 -16.10 -0.83
N ARG A 15 0.72 -16.78 -1.55
CA ARG A 15 1.63 -16.18 -2.53
C ARG A 15 0.87 -15.60 -3.73
N ILE A 16 -0.15 -16.30 -4.24
CA ILE A 16 -1.02 -15.80 -5.32
C ILE A 16 -1.82 -14.58 -4.86
N LEU A 17 -2.44 -14.65 -3.67
CA LEU A 17 -3.19 -13.54 -3.11
C LEU A 17 -2.30 -12.33 -2.86
N LEU A 18 -1.07 -12.55 -2.39
CA LEU A 18 -0.12 -11.48 -2.14
C LEU A 18 0.34 -10.82 -3.45
N LEU A 19 0.66 -11.62 -4.48
CA LEU A 19 0.96 -11.07 -5.81
C LEU A 19 -0.22 -10.28 -6.37
N HIS A 20 -1.45 -10.76 -6.19
CA HIS A 20 -2.64 -10.01 -6.54
C HIS A 20 -2.68 -8.65 -5.82
N GLN A 21 -2.35 -8.58 -4.52
CA GLN A 21 -2.28 -7.31 -3.80
C GLN A 21 -1.22 -6.36 -4.38
N PHE A 22 -0.05 -6.87 -4.77
CA PHE A 22 0.98 -6.06 -5.40
C PHE A 22 0.53 -5.53 -6.77
N VAL A 23 -0.07 -6.35 -7.61
CA VAL A 23 -0.42 -5.93 -8.96
C VAL A 23 -1.69 -5.09 -8.97
N VAL A 24 -2.74 -5.57 -8.32
CA VAL A 24 -4.07 -4.96 -8.41
C VAL A 24 -4.18 -3.78 -7.46
N THR A 25 -3.91 -3.98 -6.17
CA THR A 25 -4.12 -2.89 -5.19
C THR A 25 -3.12 -1.77 -5.40
N PHE A 26 -1.83 -2.11 -5.60
CA PHE A 26 -0.81 -1.09 -5.87
C PHE A 26 -0.92 -0.52 -7.28
N GLY A 27 -1.26 -1.32 -8.29
CA GLY A 27 -1.60 -0.81 -9.63
C GLY A 27 -2.74 0.20 -9.58
N LEU A 28 -3.81 -0.08 -8.83
CA LEU A 28 -4.92 0.84 -8.61
C LEU A 28 -4.47 2.12 -7.88
N VAL A 29 -3.61 2.03 -6.87
CA VAL A 29 -3.00 3.22 -6.24
C VAL A 29 -2.28 4.07 -7.28
N GLY A 30 -1.50 3.47 -8.18
CA GLY A 30 -0.84 4.20 -9.26
C GLY A 30 -1.80 4.88 -10.23
N VAL A 31 -2.85 4.18 -10.66
CA VAL A 31 -3.87 4.73 -11.57
C VAL A 31 -4.65 5.85 -10.89
N ILE A 32 -5.12 5.64 -9.66
CA ILE A 32 -5.84 6.65 -8.87
C ILE A 32 -4.93 7.86 -8.63
N GLY A 33 -3.65 7.64 -8.29
CA GLY A 33 -2.68 8.70 -8.10
C GLY A 33 -2.44 9.53 -9.35
N TYR A 34 -2.36 8.90 -10.52
CA TYR A 34 -2.32 9.62 -11.78
C TYR A 34 -3.57 10.48 -11.97
N VAL A 35 -4.76 9.90 -11.85
CA VAL A 35 -6.02 10.62 -12.13
C VAL A 35 -6.25 11.75 -11.13
N VAL A 36 -6.13 11.47 -9.83
CA VAL A 36 -6.51 12.38 -8.75
C VAL A 36 -5.41 13.40 -8.48
N ASN A 37 -4.14 12.99 -8.49
CA ASN A 37 -3.03 13.83 -8.01
C ASN A 37 -2.19 14.42 -9.14
N ILE A 38 -2.27 13.90 -10.38
CA ILE A 38 -1.60 14.48 -11.55
C ILE A 38 -2.61 15.19 -12.45
N TRP A 39 -3.58 14.46 -13.00
CA TRP A 39 -4.52 15.02 -13.97
C TRP A 39 -5.51 16.01 -13.34
N LYS A 40 -6.04 15.69 -12.16
CA LYS A 40 -6.99 16.55 -11.40
C LYS A 40 -6.35 17.26 -10.21
N ALA A 41 -5.04 17.50 -10.25
CA ALA A 41 -4.25 18.03 -9.15
C ALA A 41 -4.89 19.26 -8.45
N ASP A 42 -5.26 20.28 -9.22
CA ASP A 42 -5.84 21.52 -8.65
C ASP A 42 -7.22 21.32 -8.02
N GLN A 43 -8.04 20.43 -8.59
CA GLN A 43 -9.37 20.12 -8.05
C GLN A 43 -9.24 19.38 -6.72
N THR A 44 -8.37 18.37 -6.68
CA THR A 44 -8.09 17.58 -5.48
C THR A 44 -7.51 18.45 -4.36
N ALA A 45 -6.54 19.30 -4.67
CA ALA A 45 -5.94 20.19 -3.68
C ALA A 45 -6.98 21.14 -3.07
N LYS A 46 -7.88 21.71 -3.88
CA LYS A 46 -8.98 22.54 -3.39
C LYS A 46 -9.95 21.77 -2.49
N MET A 47 -10.32 20.54 -2.86
CA MET A 47 -11.19 19.68 -2.03
C MET A 47 -10.57 19.36 -0.67
N LEU A 48 -9.25 19.13 -0.63
CA LEU A 48 -8.51 18.83 0.60
C LEU A 48 -8.17 20.09 1.42
N GLY A 49 -8.44 21.29 0.91
CA GLY A 49 -8.00 22.55 1.52
C GLY A 49 -6.46 22.69 1.53
N TRP A 50 -5.77 21.99 0.64
CA TRP A 50 -4.33 22.08 0.48
C TRP A 50 -3.96 23.28 -0.42
N PRO A 51 -2.80 23.90 -0.20
CA PRO A 51 -2.36 25.05 -1.00
C PRO A 51 -2.20 24.74 -2.51
N GLY A 52 -2.18 23.46 -2.89
CA GLY A 52 -2.11 23.00 -4.28
C GLY A 52 -0.74 23.23 -4.93
N GLY A 53 -0.72 23.22 -6.26
CA GLY A 53 0.48 23.44 -7.06
C GLY A 53 1.32 22.18 -7.30
N PRO A 54 2.60 22.34 -7.69
CA PRO A 54 3.46 21.24 -8.17
C PRO A 54 3.66 20.10 -7.17
N PHE A 55 3.42 20.36 -5.88
CA PHE A 55 3.49 19.34 -4.84
C PHE A 55 2.48 18.22 -5.04
N GLN A 56 1.24 18.54 -5.44
CA GLN A 56 0.20 17.53 -5.68
C GLN A 56 0.63 16.58 -6.81
N VAL A 57 1.19 17.13 -7.89
CA VAL A 57 1.70 16.36 -9.03
C VAL A 57 2.86 15.47 -8.62
N LYS A 58 3.81 15.96 -7.81
CA LYS A 58 4.90 15.14 -7.27
C LYS A 58 4.38 13.98 -6.41
N TYR A 59 3.36 14.24 -5.59
CA TYR A 59 2.68 13.21 -4.80
C TYR A 59 1.97 12.18 -5.69
N GLY A 60 1.37 12.61 -6.81
CA GLY A 60 0.83 11.67 -7.79
C GLY A 60 1.88 10.78 -8.43
N PHE A 61 3.04 11.32 -8.79
CA PHE A 61 4.14 10.53 -9.35
C PHE A 61 4.72 9.52 -8.34
N SER A 62 4.72 9.83 -7.04
CA SER A 62 5.13 8.83 -6.04
C SER A 62 4.17 7.64 -6.03
N GLN A 63 2.85 7.88 -6.11
CA GLN A 63 1.84 6.80 -6.20
C GLN A 63 1.94 6.01 -7.50
N VAL A 64 2.21 6.66 -8.64
CA VAL A 64 2.49 5.97 -9.92
C VAL A 64 3.70 5.04 -9.77
N GLY A 65 4.76 5.51 -9.09
CA GLY A 65 5.93 4.68 -8.77
C GLY A 65 5.57 3.44 -7.95
N LEU A 66 4.68 3.56 -6.97
CA LEU A 66 4.15 2.41 -6.21
C LEU A 66 3.44 1.42 -7.12
N GLY A 67 2.60 1.90 -8.04
CA GLY A 67 1.90 1.03 -8.99
C GLY A 67 2.84 0.29 -9.93
N ILE A 68 3.87 0.97 -10.45
CA ILE A 68 4.90 0.34 -11.29
C ILE A 68 5.65 -0.74 -10.50
N MET A 69 6.06 -0.43 -9.25
CA MET A 69 6.72 -1.38 -8.36
C MET A 69 5.87 -2.62 -8.09
N GLY A 70 4.56 -2.43 -7.90
CA GLY A 70 3.60 -3.53 -7.72
C GLY A 70 3.50 -4.44 -8.96
N ILE A 71 3.43 -3.86 -10.17
CA ILE A 71 3.42 -4.62 -11.43
C ILE A 71 4.74 -5.37 -11.63
N MET A 72 5.86 -4.73 -11.32
CA MET A 72 7.20 -5.34 -11.40
C MET A 72 7.32 -6.64 -10.58
N ALA A 73 6.54 -6.78 -9.49
CA ALA A 73 6.54 -7.97 -8.64
C ALA A 73 6.12 -9.27 -9.37
N ILE A 74 5.48 -9.19 -10.54
CA ILE A 74 5.19 -10.36 -11.39
C ILE A 74 6.49 -11.07 -11.79
N TRP A 75 7.50 -10.30 -12.20
CA TRP A 75 8.77 -10.81 -12.72
C TRP A 75 9.85 -10.87 -11.65
N PHE A 76 9.92 -9.84 -10.79
CA PHE A 76 10.91 -9.77 -9.73
C PHE A 76 10.32 -10.37 -8.44
N GLN A 77 10.54 -11.67 -8.25
CA GLN A 77 10.05 -12.42 -7.08
C GLN A 77 11.13 -12.57 -5.98
N GLY A 78 10.80 -13.26 -4.89
CA GLY A 78 11.72 -13.48 -3.76
C GLY A 78 11.98 -12.19 -2.98
N ASN A 79 13.25 -11.86 -2.73
CA ASN A 79 13.63 -10.71 -1.89
C ASN A 79 13.17 -9.35 -2.44
N PHE A 80 12.88 -9.23 -3.74
CA PHE A 80 12.26 -8.01 -4.28
C PHE A 80 10.89 -7.74 -3.62
N TRP A 81 10.11 -8.79 -3.34
CA TRP A 81 8.80 -8.65 -2.69
C TRP A 81 8.91 -8.09 -1.26
N VAL A 82 10.05 -8.27 -0.59
CA VAL A 82 10.31 -7.57 0.69
C VAL A 82 10.33 -6.06 0.48
N GLY A 83 11.01 -5.58 -0.57
CA GLY A 83 11.03 -4.16 -0.92
C GLY A 83 9.64 -3.61 -1.26
N VAL A 84 8.83 -4.39 -1.98
CA VAL A 84 7.42 -4.05 -2.25
C VAL A 84 6.66 -3.93 -0.92
N LEU A 85 6.69 -4.96 -0.08
CA LEU A 85 5.99 -5.01 1.22
C LEU A 85 6.36 -3.85 2.13
N VAL A 86 7.66 -3.59 2.31
CA VAL A 86 8.14 -2.47 3.15
C VAL A 86 7.62 -1.14 2.62
N THR A 87 7.61 -0.96 1.31
CA THR A 87 7.04 0.23 0.69
C THR A 87 5.52 0.32 0.92
N MET A 88 4.79 -0.80 0.86
CA MET A 88 3.37 -0.85 1.22
C MET A 88 3.11 -0.48 2.67
N TYR A 89 3.94 -0.95 3.59
CA TYR A 89 3.83 -0.62 5.02
C TYR A 89 4.04 0.87 5.26
N ILE A 90 5.06 1.47 4.65
CA ILE A 90 5.33 2.91 4.78
C ILE A 90 4.18 3.72 4.19
N TYR A 91 3.66 3.33 3.02
CA TYR A 91 2.53 4.01 2.40
C TYR A 91 1.26 3.91 3.27
N GLY A 92 0.95 2.72 3.80
CA GLY A 92 -0.17 2.52 4.73
C GLY A 92 -0.04 3.32 6.02
N LEU A 93 1.16 3.36 6.60
CA LEU A 93 1.44 4.16 7.79
C LEU A 93 1.21 5.65 7.53
N SER A 94 1.55 6.13 6.33
CA SER A 94 1.28 7.52 5.92
C SER A 94 -0.23 7.82 5.83
N GLY A 95 -1.03 6.85 5.38
CA GLY A 95 -2.50 6.92 5.40
C GLY A 95 -3.04 7.00 6.82
N LEU A 96 -2.64 6.05 7.67
CA LEU A 96 -3.03 5.98 9.08
C LEU A 96 -2.73 7.28 9.82
N TRP A 97 -1.53 7.83 9.62
CA TRP A 97 -1.13 9.11 10.20
C TRP A 97 -2.01 10.26 9.68
N SER A 98 -2.25 10.33 8.36
CA SER A 98 -3.03 11.41 7.74
C SER A 98 -4.49 11.42 8.23
N HIS A 99 -5.15 10.25 8.24
CA HIS A 99 -6.54 10.13 8.72
C HIS A 99 -6.64 10.43 10.21
N SER A 100 -5.69 9.95 11.03
CA SER A 100 -5.64 10.28 12.47
C SER A 100 -5.42 11.77 12.71
N TYR A 101 -4.53 12.40 11.95
CA TYR A 101 -4.25 13.84 12.07
C TYR A 101 -5.48 14.68 11.74
N VAL A 102 -6.22 14.35 10.67
CA VAL A 102 -7.45 15.05 10.30
C VAL A 102 -8.49 14.94 11.43
N MET A 103 -8.68 13.75 11.99
CA MET A 103 -9.61 13.50 13.10
C MET A 103 -9.26 14.33 14.35
N ILE A 104 -7.98 14.39 14.72
CA ILE A 104 -7.49 15.17 15.87
C ILE A 104 -7.64 16.68 15.61
N LYS A 105 -7.23 17.14 14.42
CA LYS A 105 -7.29 18.56 14.02
C LYS A 105 -8.73 19.07 14.03
N ASN A 106 -9.66 18.26 13.53
CA ASN A 106 -11.08 18.60 13.49
C ASN A 106 -11.80 18.35 14.83
N ARG A 107 -11.11 17.74 15.82
CA ARG A 107 -11.67 17.32 17.11
C ARG A 107 -12.97 16.52 16.98
N LYS A 108 -13.06 15.71 15.93
CA LYS A 108 -14.27 14.99 15.55
C LYS A 108 -13.90 13.63 14.98
N ALA A 109 -14.43 12.57 15.59
CA ALA A 109 -14.40 11.22 15.05
C ALA A 109 -15.54 11.04 14.05
N ASP A 110 -15.35 11.55 12.82
CA ASP A 110 -16.30 11.31 11.73
C ASP A 110 -16.16 9.88 11.18
N ALA A 111 -17.24 9.38 10.60
CA ALA A 111 -17.31 8.00 10.12
C ALA A 111 -16.26 7.71 9.05
N ASP A 112 -15.96 8.67 8.16
CA ASP A 112 -15.02 8.48 7.06
C ASP A 112 -13.60 8.28 7.60
N SER A 113 -13.15 9.15 8.51
CA SER A 113 -11.84 9.05 9.15
C SER A 113 -11.69 7.74 9.94
N VAL A 114 -12.72 7.32 10.68
CA VAL A 114 -12.71 6.07 11.46
C VAL A 114 -12.66 4.85 10.53
N CYS A 115 -13.48 4.81 9.49
CA CYS A 115 -13.48 3.74 8.50
C CYS A 115 -12.11 3.62 7.82
N ASN A 116 -11.50 4.74 7.43
CA ASN A 116 -10.18 4.75 6.82
C ASN A 116 -9.10 4.20 7.78
N ILE A 117 -9.10 4.62 9.05
CA ILE A 117 -8.16 4.09 10.06
C ILE A 117 -8.31 2.57 10.24
N ILE A 118 -9.53 2.06 10.29
CA ILE A 118 -9.79 0.61 10.38
C ILE A 118 -9.22 -0.09 9.15
N MET A 119 -9.49 0.43 7.95
CA MET A 119 -8.97 -0.12 6.70
C MET A 119 -7.45 -0.09 6.64
N ASP A 120 -6.82 1.00 7.10
CA ASP A 120 -5.36 1.14 7.18
C ASP A 120 -4.74 0.03 8.04
N ILE A 121 -5.35 -0.33 9.17
CA ILE A 121 -4.81 -1.38 10.06
C ILE A 121 -5.11 -2.78 9.52
N VAL A 122 -6.36 -3.02 9.09
CA VAL A 122 -6.81 -4.34 8.62
C VAL A 122 -6.07 -4.75 7.37
N TYR A 123 -5.91 -3.84 6.40
CA TYR A 123 -5.21 -4.14 5.16
C TYR A 123 -3.74 -4.48 5.38
N GLN A 124 -3.05 -3.71 6.24
CA GLN A 124 -1.63 -3.95 6.53
C GLN A 124 -1.42 -5.26 7.30
N THR A 125 -2.34 -5.59 8.20
CA THR A 125 -2.35 -6.89 8.90
C THR A 125 -2.57 -8.03 7.90
N PHE A 126 -3.52 -7.87 6.98
CA PHE A 126 -3.83 -8.87 5.96
C PHE A 126 -2.62 -9.19 5.07
N ILE A 127 -1.96 -8.19 4.50
CA ILE A 127 -0.78 -8.44 3.65
C ILE A 127 0.41 -8.98 4.46
N THR A 128 0.54 -8.60 5.73
CA THR A 128 1.56 -9.15 6.63
C THR A 128 1.35 -10.65 6.84
N VAL A 129 0.12 -11.07 7.15
CA VAL A 129 -0.22 -12.49 7.32
C VAL A 129 0.05 -13.27 6.04
N LEU A 130 -0.39 -12.76 4.88
CA LEU A 130 -0.10 -13.40 3.59
C LEU A 130 1.40 -13.53 3.34
N SER A 131 2.21 -12.52 3.67
CA SER A 131 3.67 -12.56 3.49
C SER A 131 4.35 -13.62 4.35
N ILE A 132 3.82 -13.90 5.55
CA ILE A 132 4.33 -14.94 6.44
C ILE A 132 3.91 -16.31 5.92
N LEU A 133 2.61 -16.47 5.61
CA LEU A 133 2.04 -17.74 5.15
C LEU A 133 2.59 -18.18 3.79
N ALA A 134 2.90 -17.24 2.90
CA ALA A 134 3.52 -17.54 1.61
C ALA A 134 4.87 -18.26 1.77
N GLY A 135 5.61 -17.99 2.86
CA GLY A 135 6.92 -18.57 3.11
C GLY A 135 8.01 -18.08 2.13
N GLY A 136 9.27 -18.16 2.55
CA GLY A 136 10.43 -17.87 1.69
C GLY A 136 10.68 -16.40 1.31
N ILE A 137 9.69 -15.50 1.44
CA ILE A 137 9.85 -14.06 1.11
C ILE A 137 10.88 -13.38 2.02
N TRP A 138 10.84 -13.68 3.32
CA TRP A 138 11.68 -13.05 4.34
C TRP A 138 13.02 -13.76 4.57
N VAL A 139 13.41 -14.68 3.69
CA VAL A 139 14.63 -15.49 3.83
C VAL A 139 15.68 -14.99 2.84
N PHE A 140 16.71 -14.32 3.36
CA PHE A 140 17.84 -13.85 2.57
C PHE A 140 18.88 -14.96 2.47
N VAL A 141 19.07 -15.51 1.28
CA VAL A 141 20.17 -16.45 1.01
C VAL A 141 21.39 -15.63 0.62
N ASN A 142 22.48 -15.77 1.40
CA ASN A 142 23.78 -15.16 1.13
C ASN A 142 24.52 -15.88 -0.01
#